data_AF-A0A0V8IGP5-F1
#
_entry.id   AF-A0A0V8IGP5-F1
#
_cell.length_a   1.000
_cell.length_b   1.000
_cell.length_c   1.000
_cell.angle_alpha   90.00
_cell.angle_beta   90.00
_cell.angle_gamma   90.00
#
_symmetry.space_group_name_H-M   'P 1'
#
loop_
_entity.id
_entity.type
_entity.pdbx_description
1 polymer ?
#
loop_
_entity_poly.entity_id
_entity_poly.type
_entity_poly.pdbx_seq_one_letter_code
_entity_poly.pdbx_strand_id
1 'polypeptide(L)' 'MAHVLSGFMSMTDRLRFFFGPATRLDADTPVLHKHDEFEQASEEDLSHFVVETDSTGHHYAVRREDLERDS' A
#
# COMPACT_ATOMS: atom_id res chain seq x y z
N MET A 1 -4.21 34.28 25.42
CA MET A 1 -3.63 32.92 25.37
C MET A 1 -4.68 31.81 25.51
N ALA A 2 -5.54 31.80 26.54
CA ALA A 2 -6.53 30.72 26.76
C ALA A 2 -7.55 30.52 25.62
N HIS A 3 -8.04 31.60 25.00
CA HIS A 3 -9.00 31.51 23.88
C HIS A 3 -8.41 30.88 22.61
N VAL A 4 -7.11 31.07 22.37
CA VAL A 4 -6.41 30.55 21.19
C VAL A 4 -6.21 29.03 21.32
N LEU A 5 -5.84 28.58 22.52
CA LEU A 5 -5.75 27.16 22.88
C LEU A 5 -7.11 26.47 22.82
N SER A 6 -8.16 27.13 23.32
CA SER A 6 -9.54 26.61 23.26
C SER A 6 -10.05 26.47 21.82
N GLY A 7 -9.78 27.45 20.96
CA GLY A 7 -10.15 27.39 19.54
C GLY A 7 -9.39 26.28 18.78
N PHE A 8 -8.09 26.14 19.02
CA PHE A 8 -7.27 25.07 18.45
C PHE A 8 -7.80 23.69 18.86
N MET A 9 -8.04 23.47 20.15
CA MET A 9 -8.58 22.22 20.67
C MET A 9 -9.94 21.86 20.06
N SER A 10 -10.82 22.85 19.89
CA SER A 10 -12.14 22.65 19.26
C SER A 10 -12.03 22.26 17.77
N MET A 11 -11.12 22.86 17.01
CA MET A 11 -10.88 22.48 15.61
C MET A 11 -10.33 21.06 15.50
N THR A 12 -9.35 20.70 16.32
CA THR A 12 -8.77 19.35 16.31
C THR A 12 -9.78 18.29 16.74
N ASP A 13 -10.72 18.61 17.65
CA ASP A 13 -11.77 17.68 18.07
C ASP A 13 -12.74 17.34 16.93
N ARG A 14 -13.02 18.30 16.03
CA ARG A 14 -13.88 18.04 14.86
C ARG A 14 -13.22 17.11 13.83
N LEU A 15 -11.89 17.11 13.74
CA LEU A 15 -11.15 16.22 12.84
C LEU A 15 -11.25 14.74 13.27
N ARG A 16 -11.55 14.46 14.54
CA ARG A 16 -11.80 13.11 15.06
C ARG A 16 -12.94 12.38 14.35
N PHE A 17 -13.91 13.09 13.80
CA PHE A 17 -15.02 12.47 13.06
C PHE A 17 -14.60 11.93 11.68
N PHE A 18 -13.57 12.51 11.07
CA PHE A 18 -13.06 12.06 9.77
C PHE A 18 -11.91 11.05 9.92
N PHE A 19 -10.97 11.30 10.83
CA PHE A 19 -9.79 10.46 11.01
C PHE A 19 -9.93 9.40 12.12
N GLY A 20 -11.01 9.48 12.91
CA GLY A 20 -11.20 8.64 14.09
C GLY A 20 -10.46 9.15 15.34
N PRO A 21 -10.60 8.44 16.48
CA PRO A 21 -9.91 8.78 17.73
C PRO A 21 -8.40 8.76 17.56
N ALA A 22 -7.69 9.74 18.14
CA ALA A 22 -6.22 9.75 18.14
C ALA A 22 -5.60 8.51 18.83
N THR A 23 -6.32 7.89 19.77
CA THR A 23 -5.90 6.69 20.52
C THR A 23 -6.21 5.37 19.81
N ARG A 24 -6.49 5.38 18.50
CA ARG A 24 -6.90 4.16 17.78
C ARG A 24 -5.73 3.22 17.49
N LEU A 25 -4.51 3.74 17.48
CA LEU A 25 -3.30 2.98 17.18
C LEU A 25 -2.39 3.06 18.40
N ASP A 26 -2.10 1.90 18.97
CA ASP A 26 -0.96 1.76 19.88
C ASP A 26 0.31 1.89 19.03
N ALA A 27 1.06 2.97 19.26
CA ALA A 27 2.29 3.25 18.52
C ALA A 27 3.38 2.20 18.79
N ASP A 28 3.28 1.48 19.90
CA ASP A 28 4.21 0.41 20.27
C ASP A 28 3.80 -0.95 19.70
N THR A 29 2.61 -1.06 19.09
CA THR A 29 2.18 -2.29 18.44
C THR A 29 2.82 -2.41 17.04
N PRO A 30 3.60 -3.47 16.76
CA PRO A 30 4.22 -3.66 15.45
C PRO A 30 3.16 -3.87 14.36
N VAL A 31 3.39 -3.28 13.19
CA VAL A 31 2.57 -3.51 11.99
C VAL A 31 2.80 -4.93 11.51
N LEU A 32 1.92 -5.84 11.89
CA LEU A 32 1.91 -7.22 11.42
C LEU A 32 1.27 -7.27 10.02
N HIS A 33 2.12 -7.41 9.00
CA HIS A 33 1.68 -7.74 7.65
C HIS A 33 1.23 -9.20 7.68
N LYS A 34 -0.07 -9.41 7.82
CA LYS A 34 -0.66 -10.75 7.74
C LYS A 34 -0.69 -11.14 6.27
N HIS A 35 0.42 -11.72 5.80
CA HIS A 35 0.43 -12.43 4.54
C HIS A 35 -0.59 -13.56 4.63
N ASP A 36 -1.70 -13.42 3.91
CA ASP A 36 -2.68 -14.49 3.77
C ASP A 36 -2.29 -15.41 2.60
N GLU A 37 -2.98 -16.53 2.47
CA GLU A 37 -2.74 -17.50 1.40
C GLU A 37 -2.88 -16.85 0.00
N PHE A 38 -3.63 -15.75 -0.12
CA PHE A 38 -3.83 -15.04 -1.38
C PHE A 38 -2.61 -14.21 -1.78
N GLU A 39 -1.92 -13.58 -0.82
CA GLU A 39 -0.68 -12.86 -1.10
C GLU A 39 0.42 -13.80 -1.60
N GLN A 40 0.55 -14.99 -0.98
CA GLN A 40 1.52 -15.98 -1.42
C GLN A 40 1.18 -16.58 -2.79
N ALA A 41 -0.09 -16.90 -3.04
CA ALA A 41 -0.54 -17.38 -4.34
C ALA A 41 -0.32 -16.34 -5.45
N SER A 42 -0.51 -15.06 -5.14
CA SER A 42 -0.26 -13.96 -6.08
C SER A 42 1.21 -13.83 -6.42
N GLU A 43 2.11 -14.00 -5.45
CA GLU A 43 3.56 -13.95 -5.69
C GLU A 43 4.04 -15.13 -6.55
N GLU A 44 3.50 -16.34 -6.33
CA GLU A 44 3.78 -17.51 -7.18
C GLU A 44 3.34 -17.27 -8.63
N ASP A 45 2.10 -16.80 -8.85
CA ASP A 45 1.58 -16.52 -10.20
C ASP A 45 2.40 -15.42 -10.91
N LEU A 46 2.76 -14.35 -10.19
CA LEU A 46 3.59 -13.26 -10.73
C LEU A 46 5.03 -13.68 -11.03
N SER A 47 5.56 -14.71 -10.36
CA SER A 47 6.92 -15.20 -10.59
C SER A 47 7.15 -15.66 -12.04
N HIS A 48 6.09 -16.07 -12.74
CA HIS A 48 6.18 -16.55 -14.13
C HIS A 48 6.23 -15.43 -15.18
N PHE A 49 6.12 -14.17 -14.78
CA PHE A 49 6.18 -13.02 -15.69
C PHE A 49 7.56 -12.35 -15.68
N VAL A 50 7.94 -11.77 -16.82
CA VAL A 50 9.12 -10.92 -17.02
C VAL A 50 8.66 -9.61 -17.61
N VAL A 51 9.31 -8.51 -17.21
CA VAL A 51 9.01 -7.19 -17.76
C VAL A 51 9.88 -6.94 -18.99
N GLU A 52 9.24 -6.81 -20.15
CA GLU A 52 9.89 -6.35 -21.37
C GLU A 52 9.68 -4.85 -21.57
N THR A 53 10.68 -4.22 -22.18
CA THR A 53 10.62 -2.79 -22.54
C THR A 53 10.75 -2.65 -24.04
N ASP A 54 9.79 -1.99 -24.67
CA ASP A 54 9.84 -1.72 -26.10
C ASP A 54 10.81 -0.57 -26.43
N SER A 55 11.10 -0.38 -27.72
CA SER A 55 12.00 0.68 -28.20
C SER A 55 11.46 2.10 -28.02
N THR A 56 10.18 2.24 -27.65
CA THR A 56 9.53 3.51 -27.32
C THR A 56 9.46 3.79 -25.81
N GLY A 57 9.91 2.83 -24.98
CA GLY A 57 9.99 2.95 -23.53
C GLY A 57 8.74 2.46 -22.77
N HIS A 58 7.82 1.73 -23.40
CA HIS A 58 6.70 1.12 -22.67
C HIS A 58 7.13 -0.21 -22.03
N HIS A 59 6.61 -0.47 -20.83
CA HIS A 59 6.89 -1.68 -20.06
C HIS A 59 5.67 -2.59 -20.03
N TYR A 60 5.84 -3.86 -20.41
CA TYR A 60 4.79 -4.86 -20.42
C TYR A 60 5.23 -6.12 -19.68
N ALA A 61 4.31 -6.75 -18.97
CA ALA A 61 4.53 -8.06 -18.38
C ALA A 61 4.25 -9.13 -19.44
N VAL A 62 5.25 -9.97 -19.72
CA VAL A 62 5.19 -11.09 -20.66
C VAL A 62 5.46 -12.37 -19.88
N ARG A 63 4.77 -13.47 -20.22
CA ARG A 63 5.02 -14.76 -19.58
C ARG A 63 6.35 -15.34 -20.07
N ARG A 64 7.15 -15.89 -19.15
CA ARG A 64 8.46 -16.51 -19.49
C ARG A 64 8.33 -17.60 -20.55
N GLU A 65 7.28 -18.42 -20.44
CA GLU A 65 7.00 -19.53 -21.37
C GLU A 65 6.79 -19.06 -22.82
N ASP A 66 6.24 -17.86 -23.02
CA ASP A 66 6.05 -17.31 -24.36
C ASP A 66 7.37 -16.76 -24.93
N LEU A 67 8.24 -16.22 -24.07
CA LEU A 67 9.56 -15.71 -24.45
C LEU A 67 10.52 -16.83 -24.89
N GLU A 68 10.51 -17.96 -24.20
CA GLU A 68 11.32 -19.14 -24.53
C GLU A 68 10.85 -19.85 -25.81
N ARG A 69 9.58 -19.70 -26.18
CA ARG A 69 9.02 -20.26 -27.42
C ARG A 69 9.39 -19.44 -28.65
N ASP A 70 9.57 -18.14 -28.47
CA ASP A 70 9.84 -17.18 -29.55
C ASP A 70 11.35 -16.91 -29.76
N SER A 71 12.23 -17.52 -28.94
CA SER A 71 13.70 -17.47 -29.04
C SER A 71 14.31 -18.57 -29.90
#